data_AF-A0A256HRZ9-F1
#
_entry.id   AF-A0A256HRZ9-F1
#
_cell.length_a   1.000
_cell.length_b   1.000
_cell.length_c   1.000
_cell.angle_alpha   90.00
_cell.angle_beta   90.00
_cell.angle_gamma   90.00
#
_symmetry.space_group_name_H-M   'P 1'
#
loop_
_entity.id
_entity.type
_entity.pdbx_description
1 polymer ?
#
loop_
_entity_poly.entity_id
_entity_poly.type
_entity_poly.pdbx_seq_one_letter_code
_entity_poly.pdbx_strand_id
1 'polypeptide(L)'
;MQEGPFSGVRSSYGAKLALSLIGVTGISVTYGAVVYLRTEGIGAVGAEIRSGLIGMTLLTVIGLALIGVTVGSNTVISLRQLTTKAERMAEGDLDVTLETGRTDEIGRLFEAFDAMRGSLRAEIDDAETARREAEEARREATQRAETVERKATEYESAMRALADGDLTQRVDTESDNEAMARVGAAFNEMADELEGTVASVATVAEDTADVAGTVDDRTESLRATTGTVSEAVEEIAEGARTQRDDLQAATDEAENLASSAEEVASTVTDVAETAEHAAAVGEEGREAAEEALAEMDAVEETTAETTAEVEALAAEVEEIGEVVDTISEIAEQTNLLALNASIEAARSGAEGAGFAVVAEEVKALAEETQESASEIEARIHSVQERAETGANAMERTEERISAGVETVETSIDALERLAEASERTDTSMTEITRATETQADSVDAVVGHVEDVSAISAQTAGAAGDVTGAVDEQERTLGAVETAAESLSDRARSLRDAVGGFEFTADDALGGGPEPATATAVSDGGTAGGGDPGTDGGGDDSAFDFSSGAPDDGAAGEGGDPR
;
A
#
# COMPACT_ATOMS: atom_id res chain seq x y z
N MET A 1 -96.60 -22.29 76.46
CA MET A 1 -96.89 -23.42 77.37
C MET A 1 -95.66 -23.53 78.28
N GLN A 2 -95.53 -22.93 79.46
CA GLN A 2 -96.41 -22.67 80.60
C GLN A 2 -97.06 -23.93 81.21
N GLU A 3 -96.77 -24.13 82.50
CA GLU A 3 -97.32 -25.04 83.52
C GLU A 3 -96.82 -26.51 83.52
N GLY A 4 -96.37 -27.11 84.63
CA GLY A 4 -96.22 -26.68 86.02
C GLY A 4 -95.51 -27.77 86.88
N PRO A 5 -94.88 -27.45 88.03
CA PRO A 5 -93.88 -28.33 88.65
C PRO A 5 -94.39 -29.02 89.92
N PHE A 6 -95.43 -29.88 89.89
CA PHE A 6 -95.83 -30.65 91.10
C PHE A 6 -96.51 -32.00 90.79
N SER A 7 -95.85 -32.90 90.04
CA SER A 7 -96.31 -34.29 89.86
C SER A 7 -95.32 -35.37 90.33
N GLY A 8 -94.09 -35.02 90.71
CA GLY A 8 -93.04 -35.99 91.04
C GLY A 8 -93.03 -36.58 92.46
N VAL A 9 -93.92 -36.16 93.37
CA VAL A 9 -93.83 -36.53 94.80
C VAL A 9 -94.61 -37.82 95.14
N ARG A 10 -95.24 -38.48 94.16
CA ARG A 10 -96.02 -39.72 94.40
C ARG A 10 -95.25 -41.04 94.26
N SER A 11 -93.99 -41.04 93.82
CA SER A 11 -93.17 -42.27 93.70
C SER A 11 -91.92 -42.31 94.57
N SER A 12 -91.64 -41.25 95.36
CA SER A 12 -90.50 -41.25 96.26
C SER A 12 -90.67 -42.33 97.34
N TYR A 13 -89.88 -43.40 97.21
CA TYR A 13 -89.78 -44.47 98.21
C TYR A 13 -89.28 -43.92 99.55
N GLY A 14 -88.43 -42.89 99.53
CA GLY A 14 -87.99 -42.15 100.72
C GLY A 14 -89.14 -41.43 101.43
N ALA A 15 -90.07 -40.81 100.69
CA ALA A 15 -91.24 -40.16 101.26
C ALA A 15 -92.25 -41.19 101.85
N LYS A 16 -92.38 -42.37 101.24
CA LYS A 16 -93.21 -43.48 101.76
C LYS A 16 -92.63 -44.09 103.05
N LEU A 17 -91.30 -44.16 103.17
CA LEU A 17 -90.61 -44.57 104.40
C LEU A 17 -90.78 -43.55 105.54
N ALA A 18 -90.72 -42.25 105.24
CA ALA A 18 -90.92 -41.20 106.25
C ALA A 18 -92.35 -41.18 106.81
N LEU A 19 -93.36 -41.39 105.94
CA LEU A 19 -94.77 -41.41 106.34
C LEU A 19 -95.14 -42.64 107.20
N SER A 20 -94.54 -43.81 106.97
CA SER A 20 -94.80 -45.00 107.79
C SER A 20 -94.16 -44.88 109.20
N LEU A 21 -92.98 -44.25 109.29
CA LEU A 21 -92.29 -44.02 110.56
C LEU A 21 -93.06 -43.07 111.48
N ILE A 22 -93.66 -42.01 110.92
CA ILE A 22 -94.49 -41.04 111.67
C ILE A 22 -95.77 -41.72 112.21
N GLY A 23 -96.40 -42.60 111.43
CA GLY A 23 -97.59 -43.34 111.86
C GLY A 23 -97.35 -44.28 113.04
N VAL A 24 -96.24 -45.03 113.03
CA VAL A 24 -95.90 -45.97 114.12
C VAL A 24 -95.50 -45.24 115.40
N THR A 25 -94.84 -44.09 115.29
CA THR A 25 -94.41 -43.29 116.44
C THR A 25 -95.59 -42.57 117.12
N GLY A 26 -96.56 -42.07 116.34
CA GLY A 26 -97.76 -41.39 116.86
C GLY A 26 -98.70 -42.30 117.67
N ILE A 27 -98.88 -43.57 117.26
CA ILE A 27 -99.72 -44.53 117.99
C ILE A 27 -99.09 -44.91 119.35
N SER A 28 -97.76 -45.02 119.42
CA SER A 28 -97.05 -45.36 120.67
C SER A 28 -97.14 -44.26 121.74
N VAL A 29 -97.07 -42.98 121.34
CA VAL A 29 -97.14 -41.84 122.28
C VAL A 29 -98.55 -41.66 122.85
N THR A 30 -99.59 -41.87 122.02
CA THR A 30 -100.99 -41.68 122.43
C THR A 30 -101.44 -42.73 123.46
N TYR A 31 -100.95 -43.98 123.34
CA TYR A 31 -101.25 -45.05 124.31
C TYR A 31 -100.46 -44.90 125.62
N GLY A 32 -99.20 -44.41 125.56
CA GLY A 32 -98.41 -44.09 126.75
C GLY A 32 -99.04 -43.02 127.65
N ALA A 33 -99.70 -42.02 127.06
CA ALA A 33 -100.43 -40.99 127.78
C ALA A 33 -101.69 -41.53 128.51
N VAL A 34 -102.40 -42.51 127.93
CA VAL A 34 -103.57 -43.17 128.54
C VAL A 34 -103.18 -44.01 129.76
N VAL A 35 -102.00 -44.65 129.74
CA VAL A 35 -101.49 -45.44 130.87
C VAL A 35 -101.01 -44.54 132.02
N TYR A 36 -100.39 -43.40 131.71
CA TYR A 36 -99.95 -42.43 132.73
C TYR A 36 -101.14 -41.81 133.49
N LEU A 37 -102.18 -41.39 132.77
CA LEU A 37 -103.36 -40.74 133.35
C LEU A 37 -104.24 -41.68 134.21
N ARG A 38 -104.03 -43.01 134.17
CA ARG A 38 -104.84 -43.98 134.92
C ARG A 38 -104.19 -44.50 136.21
N THR A 39 -103.09 -43.87 136.66
CA THR A 39 -102.30 -44.33 137.83
C THR A 39 -102.36 -43.45 139.09
N GLU A 40 -103.24 -42.45 139.15
CA GLU A 40 -103.51 -41.72 140.41
C GLU A 40 -104.69 -42.33 141.17
N GLY A 41 -104.36 -43.22 142.11
CA GLY A 41 -105.28 -43.63 143.17
C GLY A 41 -105.45 -45.14 143.30
N ILE A 42 -105.06 -45.63 144.49
CA ILE A 42 -105.26 -46.98 145.07
C ILE A 42 -104.01 -47.87 145.01
N GLY A 43 -103.51 -48.18 146.22
CA GLY A 43 -102.24 -48.83 146.48
C GLY A 43 -102.24 -50.36 146.39
N ALA A 44 -101.00 -50.86 146.31
CA ALA A 44 -100.55 -52.24 146.48
C ALA A 44 -101.00 -53.29 145.43
N VAL A 45 -100.59 -53.12 144.16
CA VAL A 45 -100.32 -54.25 143.24
C VAL A 45 -99.11 -53.92 142.35
N GLY A 46 -97.91 -54.28 142.83
CA GLY A 46 -96.61 -53.95 142.22
C GLY A 46 -96.07 -54.95 141.18
N ALA A 47 -96.90 -55.76 140.50
CA ALA A 47 -96.39 -56.80 139.60
C ALA A 47 -97.08 -56.91 138.21
N GLU A 48 -98.24 -56.31 137.97
CA GLU A 48 -98.95 -56.49 136.69
C GLU A 48 -98.70 -55.40 135.62
N ILE A 49 -98.30 -54.19 136.00
CA ILE A 49 -98.09 -53.08 135.02
C ILE A 49 -96.79 -53.26 134.21
N ARG A 50 -95.86 -54.12 134.66
CA ARG A 50 -94.57 -54.36 133.98
C ARG A 50 -94.68 -55.31 132.77
N SER A 51 -95.68 -56.18 132.70
CA SER A 51 -95.81 -57.13 131.58
C SER A 51 -96.39 -56.49 130.30
N GLY A 52 -97.25 -55.47 130.44
CA GLY A 52 -97.85 -54.77 129.30
C GLY A 52 -96.86 -53.92 128.49
N LEU A 53 -95.85 -53.32 129.15
CA LEU A 53 -94.82 -52.51 128.48
C LEU A 53 -93.83 -53.35 127.67
N ILE A 54 -93.43 -54.53 128.16
CA ILE A 54 -92.48 -55.40 127.47
C ILE A 54 -93.08 -55.98 126.19
N GLY A 55 -94.37 -56.34 126.19
CA GLY A 55 -95.07 -56.87 125.02
C GLY A 55 -95.16 -55.88 123.84
N MET A 56 -95.28 -54.57 124.11
CA MET A 56 -95.41 -53.57 123.05
C MET A 56 -94.09 -53.21 122.38
N THR A 57 -92.98 -53.09 123.14
CA THR A 57 -91.65 -52.92 122.54
C THR A 57 -91.31 -54.06 121.59
N LEU A 58 -91.77 -55.28 121.88
CA LEU A 58 -91.58 -56.42 120.98
C LEU A 58 -92.34 -56.22 119.66
N LEU A 59 -93.58 -55.70 119.70
CA LEU A 59 -94.38 -55.41 118.51
C LEU A 59 -93.81 -54.26 117.66
N THR A 60 -93.24 -53.21 118.27
CA THR A 60 -92.60 -52.12 117.53
C THR A 60 -91.30 -52.60 116.85
N VAL A 61 -90.52 -53.44 117.52
CA VAL A 61 -89.30 -54.05 116.95
C VAL A 61 -89.65 -55.02 115.82
N ILE A 62 -90.71 -55.82 115.96
CA ILE A 62 -91.20 -56.69 114.89
C ILE A 62 -91.72 -55.88 113.70
N GLY A 63 -92.42 -54.76 113.93
CA GLY A 63 -92.89 -53.85 112.89
C GLY A 63 -91.74 -53.18 112.11
N LEU A 64 -90.67 -52.76 112.80
CA LEU A 64 -89.48 -52.20 112.16
C LEU A 64 -88.67 -53.27 111.40
N ALA A 65 -88.59 -54.50 111.89
CA ALA A 65 -87.92 -55.60 111.20
C ALA A 65 -88.61 -55.97 109.87
N LEU A 66 -89.95 -55.94 109.81
CA LEU A 66 -90.73 -56.29 108.62
C LEU A 66 -90.60 -55.25 107.49
N ILE A 67 -90.43 -53.97 107.82
CA ILE A 67 -90.17 -52.90 106.85
C ILE A 67 -88.73 -52.96 106.29
N GLY A 68 -87.75 -53.40 107.10
CA GLY A 68 -86.38 -53.60 106.64
C GLY A 68 -86.21 -54.70 105.59
N VAL A 69 -86.92 -55.83 105.75
CA VAL A 69 -86.77 -57.01 104.87
C VAL A 69 -87.41 -56.82 103.49
N THR A 70 -88.50 -56.06 103.39
CA THR A 70 -89.20 -55.84 102.10
C THR A 70 -88.55 -54.76 101.23
N VAL A 71 -87.84 -53.79 101.82
CA VAL A 71 -87.26 -52.66 101.08
C VAL A 71 -85.76 -52.83 100.79
N GLY A 72 -85.02 -53.64 101.56
CA GLY A 72 -83.57 -53.84 101.36
C GLY A 72 -83.18 -54.74 100.17
N SER A 73 -83.97 -55.77 99.88
CA SER A 73 -83.53 -56.86 99.01
C SER A 73 -83.46 -56.50 97.51
N ASN A 74 -84.28 -55.56 97.03
CA ASN A 74 -84.36 -55.25 95.59
C ASN A 74 -83.39 -54.13 95.14
N THR A 75 -82.94 -53.26 96.05
CA THR A 75 -82.08 -52.11 95.69
C THR A 75 -80.61 -52.49 95.57
N VAL A 76 -80.14 -53.40 96.42
CA VAL A 76 -78.74 -53.86 96.43
C VAL A 76 -78.39 -54.68 95.18
N ILE A 77 -79.34 -55.48 94.67
CA ILE A 77 -79.11 -56.32 93.48
C ILE A 77 -78.94 -55.47 92.22
N SER A 78 -79.82 -54.48 92.00
CA SER A 78 -79.74 -53.61 90.81
C SER A 78 -78.48 -52.74 90.79
N LEU A 79 -78.03 -52.24 91.96
CA LEU A 79 -76.77 -51.48 92.06
C LEU A 79 -75.56 -52.35 91.77
N ARG A 80 -75.49 -53.57 92.31
CA ARG A 80 -74.42 -54.52 91.98
C ARG A 80 -74.38 -54.85 90.48
N GLN A 81 -75.54 -55.07 89.85
CA GLN A 81 -75.60 -55.35 88.42
C GLN A 81 -75.13 -54.17 87.57
N LEU A 82 -75.48 -52.93 87.93
CA LEU A 82 -74.98 -51.76 87.20
C LEU A 82 -73.47 -51.59 87.38
N THR A 83 -72.94 -51.80 88.60
CA THR A 83 -71.50 -51.73 88.85
C THR A 83 -70.73 -52.77 88.04
N THR A 84 -71.17 -54.03 88.00
CA THR A 84 -70.50 -55.07 87.20
C THR A 84 -70.58 -54.78 85.70
N LYS A 85 -71.67 -54.19 85.21
CA LYS A 85 -71.79 -53.79 83.80
C LYS A 85 -70.88 -52.60 83.47
N ALA A 86 -70.76 -51.64 84.39
CA ALA A 86 -69.83 -50.51 84.26
C ALA A 86 -68.35 -50.94 84.31
N GLU A 87 -67.99 -51.94 85.14
CA GLU A 87 -66.65 -52.53 85.18
C GLU A 87 -66.29 -53.18 83.84
N ARG A 88 -67.21 -53.93 83.21
CA ARG A 88 -67.00 -54.50 81.87
C ARG A 88 -66.78 -53.43 80.80
N MET A 89 -67.54 -52.33 80.86
CA MET A 89 -67.30 -51.19 79.96
C MET A 89 -65.93 -50.54 80.19
N ALA A 90 -65.46 -50.47 81.45
CA ALA A 90 -64.12 -49.95 81.77
C ALA A 90 -63.00 -50.90 81.31
N GLU A 91 -63.27 -52.20 81.20
CA GLU A 91 -62.37 -53.21 80.64
C GLU A 91 -62.39 -53.25 79.09
N GLY A 92 -63.15 -52.37 78.44
CA GLY A 92 -63.20 -52.23 76.98
C GLY A 92 -64.32 -52.99 76.28
N ASP A 93 -65.21 -53.65 77.03
CA ASP A 93 -66.40 -54.32 76.49
C ASP A 93 -67.59 -53.35 76.45
N LEU A 94 -67.74 -52.68 75.30
CA LEU A 94 -68.85 -51.77 75.01
C LEU A 94 -70.07 -52.47 74.36
N ASP A 95 -70.11 -53.81 74.35
CA ASP A 95 -71.27 -54.61 73.90
C ASP A 95 -72.22 -54.98 75.05
N VAL A 96 -71.96 -54.46 76.25
CA VAL A 96 -72.77 -54.73 77.44
C VAL A 96 -74.15 -54.07 77.32
N THR A 97 -75.20 -54.89 77.45
CA THR A 97 -76.60 -54.43 77.40
C THR A 97 -77.03 -53.78 78.72
N LEU A 98 -77.22 -52.46 78.73
CA LEU A 98 -77.65 -51.68 79.89
C LEU A 98 -79.17 -51.44 79.90
N GLU A 99 -79.95 -52.51 80.02
CA GLU A 99 -81.43 -52.44 80.14
C GLU A 99 -81.90 -52.60 81.59
N THR A 100 -82.92 -51.81 81.99
CA THR A 100 -83.58 -51.90 83.30
C THR A 100 -85.09 -51.66 83.18
N GLY A 101 -85.87 -52.45 83.91
CA GLY A 101 -87.33 -52.24 84.03
C GLY A 101 -87.74 -51.28 85.16
N ARG A 102 -86.76 -50.68 85.86
CA ARG A 102 -87.01 -49.73 86.96
C ARG A 102 -87.17 -48.32 86.41
N THR A 103 -88.19 -47.61 86.86
CA THR A 103 -88.47 -46.20 86.54
C THR A 103 -88.08 -45.24 87.67
N ASP A 104 -87.24 -45.70 88.59
CA ASP A 104 -86.76 -44.93 89.74
C ASP A 104 -85.34 -44.37 89.52
N GLU A 105 -84.74 -43.84 90.58
CA GLU A 105 -83.41 -43.21 90.54
C GLU A 105 -82.31 -44.15 90.03
N ILE A 106 -82.44 -45.47 90.22
CA ILE A 106 -81.49 -46.45 89.69
C ILE A 106 -81.73 -46.68 88.19
N GLY A 107 -82.98 -46.55 87.74
CA GLY A 107 -83.35 -46.54 86.32
C GLY A 107 -82.63 -45.45 85.52
N ARG A 108 -82.66 -44.22 86.02
CA ARG A 108 -81.93 -43.08 85.39
C ARG A 108 -80.41 -43.29 85.34
N LEU A 109 -79.85 -44.00 86.31
CA LEU A 109 -78.40 -44.28 86.33
C LEU A 109 -78.03 -45.27 85.21
N PHE A 110 -78.87 -46.27 84.92
CA PHE A 110 -78.69 -47.16 83.76
C PHE A 110 -78.74 -46.41 82.43
N GLU A 111 -79.70 -45.49 82.25
CA GLU A 111 -79.81 -44.67 81.03
C GLU A 111 -78.57 -43.77 80.84
N ALA A 112 -78.06 -43.16 81.92
CA ALA A 112 -76.86 -42.34 81.85
C ALA A 112 -75.60 -43.14 81.46
N PHE A 113 -75.46 -44.37 81.97
CA PHE A 113 -74.37 -45.27 81.57
C PHE A 113 -74.54 -45.78 80.12
N ASP A 114 -75.77 -45.99 79.62
CA ASP A 114 -76.01 -46.42 78.23
C ASP A 114 -75.69 -45.30 77.22
N ALA A 115 -76.02 -44.06 77.56
CA ALA A 115 -75.62 -42.89 76.77
C ALA A 115 -74.09 -42.73 76.73
N MET A 116 -73.41 -42.93 77.88
CA MET A 116 -71.94 -42.90 77.95
C MET A 116 -71.30 -44.00 77.08
N ARG A 117 -71.85 -45.22 77.09
CA ARG A 117 -71.44 -46.33 76.20
C ARG A 117 -71.58 -45.93 74.73
N GLY A 118 -72.72 -45.35 74.35
CA GLY A 118 -72.98 -44.91 72.98
C GLY A 118 -71.99 -43.86 72.49
N SER A 119 -71.65 -42.88 73.34
CA SER A 119 -70.64 -41.86 73.04
C SER A 119 -69.24 -42.46 72.89
N LEU A 120 -68.82 -43.35 73.81
CA LEU A 120 -67.52 -44.01 73.71
C LEU A 120 -67.37 -44.85 72.43
N ARG A 121 -68.45 -45.51 71.99
CA ARG A 121 -68.43 -46.35 70.78
C ARG A 121 -68.27 -45.51 69.51
N ALA A 122 -68.98 -44.39 69.41
CA ALA A 122 -68.84 -43.45 68.29
C ALA A 122 -67.42 -42.83 68.25
N GLU A 123 -66.87 -42.46 69.41
CA GLU A 123 -65.53 -41.85 69.50
C GLU A 123 -64.40 -42.83 69.12
N ILE A 124 -64.59 -44.14 69.34
CA ILE A 124 -63.65 -45.19 68.90
C ILE A 124 -63.72 -45.39 67.38
N ASP A 125 -64.91 -45.43 66.77
CA ASP A 125 -65.05 -45.58 65.31
C ASP A 125 -64.49 -44.37 64.54
N ASP A 126 -64.70 -43.15 65.05
CA ASP A 126 -64.12 -41.92 64.49
C ASP A 126 -62.59 -41.94 64.61
N ALA A 127 -62.04 -42.40 65.73
CA ALA A 127 -60.60 -42.53 65.94
C ALA A 127 -59.96 -43.59 65.02
N GLU A 128 -60.64 -44.71 64.74
CA GLU A 128 -60.15 -45.72 63.79
C GLU A 128 -60.15 -45.24 62.34
N THR A 129 -61.17 -44.47 61.93
CA THR A 129 -61.25 -43.91 60.58
C THR A 129 -60.19 -42.84 60.37
N ALA A 130 -60.05 -41.91 61.32
CA ALA A 130 -58.99 -40.89 61.28
C ALA A 130 -57.59 -41.51 61.28
N ARG A 131 -57.38 -42.63 62.00
CA ARG A 131 -56.11 -43.35 61.99
C ARG A 131 -55.82 -44.01 60.64
N ARG A 132 -56.81 -44.61 59.97
CA ARG A 132 -56.65 -45.21 58.63
C ARG A 132 -56.28 -44.16 57.58
N GLU A 133 -57.00 -43.04 57.55
CA GLU A 133 -56.71 -41.92 56.64
C GLU A 133 -55.33 -41.30 56.93
N ALA A 134 -54.96 -41.17 58.20
CA ALA A 134 -53.63 -40.67 58.58
C ALA A 134 -52.50 -41.64 58.21
N GLU A 135 -52.70 -42.97 58.34
CA GLU A 135 -51.73 -43.97 57.92
C GLU A 135 -51.56 -44.03 56.39
N GLU A 136 -52.64 -43.87 55.62
CA GLU A 136 -52.62 -43.79 54.15
C GLU A 136 -51.96 -42.50 53.66
N ALA A 137 -52.36 -41.34 54.20
CA ALA A 137 -51.74 -40.05 53.91
C ALA A 137 -50.25 -40.04 54.29
N ARG A 138 -49.87 -40.70 55.38
CA ARG A 138 -48.46 -40.84 55.78
C ARG A 138 -47.66 -41.73 54.82
N ARG A 139 -48.25 -42.83 54.31
CA ARG A 139 -47.60 -43.70 53.30
C ARG A 139 -47.40 -42.96 51.98
N GLU A 140 -48.42 -42.27 51.49
CA GLU A 140 -48.30 -41.44 50.28
C GLU A 140 -47.29 -40.31 50.46
N ALA A 141 -47.30 -39.63 51.62
CA ALA A 141 -46.33 -38.58 51.91
C ALA A 141 -44.90 -39.12 51.99
N THR A 142 -44.71 -40.32 52.55
CA THR A 142 -43.38 -40.98 52.61
C THR A 142 -42.90 -41.36 51.22
N GLN A 143 -43.75 -41.94 50.37
CA GLN A 143 -43.40 -42.27 48.98
C GLN A 143 -43.09 -41.02 48.14
N ARG A 144 -43.89 -39.96 48.28
CA ARG A 144 -43.59 -38.66 47.64
C ARG A 144 -42.28 -38.06 48.14
N ALA A 145 -42.00 -38.16 49.44
CA ALA A 145 -40.74 -37.69 50.03
C ALA A 145 -39.53 -38.50 49.54
N GLU A 146 -39.63 -39.82 49.48
CA GLU A 146 -38.58 -40.71 48.95
C GLU A 146 -38.31 -40.46 47.46
N THR A 147 -39.35 -40.25 46.64
CA THR A 147 -39.19 -39.89 45.22
C THR A 147 -38.51 -38.53 45.05
N VAL A 148 -38.86 -37.55 45.88
CA VAL A 148 -38.20 -36.23 45.90
C VAL A 148 -36.75 -36.36 46.36
N GLU A 149 -36.45 -37.13 47.41
CA GLU A 149 -35.10 -37.33 47.93
C GLU A 149 -34.18 -38.02 46.91
N ARG A 150 -34.68 -39.06 46.22
CA ARG A 150 -33.95 -39.74 45.15
C ARG A 150 -33.64 -38.80 43.99
N LYS A 151 -34.64 -38.08 43.49
CA LYS A 151 -34.47 -37.11 42.39
C LYS A 151 -33.58 -35.95 42.80
N ALA A 152 -33.68 -35.47 44.04
CA ALA A 152 -32.80 -34.44 44.58
C ALA A 152 -31.34 -34.93 44.63
N THR A 153 -31.09 -36.18 45.00
CA THR A 153 -29.73 -36.77 45.03
C THR A 153 -29.16 -36.95 43.62
N GLU A 154 -30.00 -37.34 42.66
CA GLU A 154 -29.66 -37.43 41.23
C GLU A 154 -29.26 -36.04 40.69
N TYR A 155 -30.09 -35.02 40.94
CA TYR A 155 -29.83 -33.66 40.50
C TYR A 155 -28.62 -33.06 41.20
N GLU A 156 -28.43 -33.33 42.49
CA GLU A 156 -27.25 -32.92 43.25
C GLU A 156 -25.97 -33.53 42.66
N SER A 157 -26.02 -34.80 42.24
CA SER A 157 -24.89 -35.46 41.59
C SER A 157 -24.58 -34.85 40.22
N ALA A 158 -25.60 -34.58 39.42
CA ALA A 158 -25.44 -33.89 38.13
C ALA A 158 -24.95 -32.45 38.30
N MET A 159 -25.43 -31.72 39.32
CA MET A 159 -24.94 -30.39 39.66
C MET A 159 -23.47 -30.40 40.09
N ARG A 160 -23.01 -31.43 40.81
CA ARG A 160 -21.59 -31.59 41.14
C ARG A 160 -20.76 -31.85 39.89
N ALA A 161 -21.20 -32.77 39.03
CA ALA A 161 -20.50 -33.04 37.79
C ALA A 161 -20.43 -31.80 36.87
N LEU A 162 -21.53 -31.05 36.75
CA LEU A 162 -21.58 -29.75 36.07
C LEU A 162 -20.59 -28.74 36.69
N ALA A 163 -20.53 -28.67 38.02
CA ALA A 163 -19.61 -27.78 38.73
C ALA A 163 -18.13 -28.21 38.61
N ASP A 164 -17.88 -29.51 38.45
CA ASP A 164 -16.55 -30.09 38.23
C ASP A 164 -16.08 -29.96 36.76
N GLY A 165 -16.95 -29.46 35.88
CA GLY A 165 -16.62 -29.11 34.50
C GLY A 165 -17.28 -29.98 33.43
N ASP A 166 -18.06 -31.00 33.80
CA ASP A 166 -18.80 -31.82 32.83
C ASP A 166 -20.14 -31.16 32.46
N LEU A 167 -20.10 -30.36 31.40
CA LEU A 167 -21.23 -29.63 30.85
C LEU A 167 -22.15 -30.50 29.99
N THR A 168 -21.81 -31.76 29.75
CA THR A 168 -22.66 -32.71 28.99
C THR A 168 -23.75 -33.33 29.86
N GLN A 169 -23.67 -33.16 31.19
CA GLN A 169 -24.61 -33.74 32.13
C GLN A 169 -26.02 -33.15 31.98
N ARG A 170 -27.00 -34.03 31.90
CA ARG A 170 -28.42 -33.70 31.89
C ARG A 170 -29.16 -34.56 32.89
N VAL A 171 -30.18 -33.98 33.50
CA VAL A 171 -31.03 -34.71 34.46
C VAL A 171 -32.37 -35.07 33.84
N ASP A 172 -32.92 -36.20 34.27
CA ASP A 172 -34.23 -36.64 33.83
C ASP A 172 -35.34 -35.79 34.49
N THR A 173 -36.12 -35.12 33.65
CA THR A 173 -37.18 -34.18 34.05
C THR A 173 -38.50 -34.87 34.39
N GLU A 174 -38.63 -36.19 34.15
CA GLU A 174 -39.84 -36.93 34.47
C GLU A 174 -39.94 -37.15 35.99
N SER A 175 -40.92 -36.51 36.62
CA SER A 175 -41.16 -36.63 38.06
C SER A 175 -42.63 -36.46 38.40
N ASP A 176 -43.13 -37.30 39.30
CA ASP A 176 -44.45 -37.16 39.93
C ASP A 176 -44.54 -35.90 40.83
N ASN A 177 -43.41 -35.22 41.06
CA ASN A 177 -43.34 -33.94 41.76
C ASN A 177 -43.05 -32.81 40.75
N GLU A 178 -44.06 -31.98 40.49
CA GLU A 178 -43.99 -30.85 39.55
C GLU A 178 -42.90 -29.83 39.91
N ALA A 179 -42.57 -29.65 41.19
CA ALA A 179 -41.47 -28.77 41.58
C ALA A 179 -40.10 -29.35 41.19
N MET A 180 -39.90 -30.66 41.35
CA MET A 180 -38.67 -31.32 40.90
C MET A 180 -38.58 -31.31 39.37
N ALA A 181 -39.66 -31.60 38.63
CA ALA A 181 -39.65 -31.52 37.17
C ALA A 181 -39.24 -30.13 36.65
N ARG A 182 -39.73 -29.05 37.27
CA ARG A 182 -39.32 -27.67 36.95
C ARG A 182 -37.86 -27.38 37.28
N VAL A 183 -37.35 -27.92 38.39
CA VAL A 183 -35.92 -27.78 38.76
C VAL A 183 -35.04 -28.51 37.75
N GLY A 184 -35.42 -29.72 37.32
CA GLY A 184 -34.68 -30.46 36.31
C GLY A 184 -34.65 -29.76 34.96
N ALA A 185 -35.79 -29.19 34.53
CA ALA A 185 -35.87 -28.41 33.30
C ALA A 185 -34.99 -27.14 33.36
N ALA A 186 -35.07 -26.37 34.46
CA ALA A 186 -34.22 -25.18 34.65
C ALA A 186 -32.72 -25.52 34.79
N PHE A 187 -32.39 -26.69 35.35
CA PHE A 187 -31.01 -27.19 35.40
C PHE A 187 -30.50 -27.51 33.99
N ASN A 188 -31.28 -28.23 33.18
CA ASN A 188 -30.88 -28.57 31.80
C ASN A 188 -30.74 -27.31 30.94
N GLU A 189 -31.65 -26.34 31.05
CA GLU A 189 -31.56 -25.03 30.37
C GLU A 189 -30.25 -24.30 30.74
N MET A 190 -29.96 -24.19 32.04
CA MET A 190 -28.69 -23.62 32.52
C MET A 190 -27.46 -24.39 32.01
N ALA A 191 -27.52 -25.72 31.98
CA ALA A 191 -26.44 -26.55 31.47
C ALA A 191 -26.23 -26.32 29.96
N ASP A 192 -27.31 -26.23 29.17
CA ASP A 192 -27.26 -25.91 27.74
C ASP A 192 -26.64 -24.52 27.50
N GLU A 193 -27.02 -23.49 28.27
CA GLU A 193 -26.45 -22.15 28.14
C GLU A 193 -24.98 -22.06 28.55
N LEU A 194 -24.59 -22.77 29.61
CA LEU A 194 -23.19 -22.84 30.04
C LEU A 194 -22.34 -23.60 29.01
N GLU A 195 -22.82 -24.74 28.51
CA GLU A 195 -22.19 -25.52 27.46
C GLU A 195 -22.00 -24.66 26.19
N GLY A 196 -23.06 -23.98 25.73
CA GLY A 196 -22.99 -23.10 24.56
C GLY A 196 -22.05 -21.90 24.76
N THR A 197 -21.99 -21.34 25.97
CA THR A 197 -21.05 -20.25 26.30
C THR A 197 -19.61 -20.75 26.26
N VAL A 198 -19.32 -21.90 26.87
CA VAL A 198 -17.96 -22.49 26.88
C VAL A 198 -17.53 -22.90 25.48
N ALA A 199 -18.41 -23.51 24.69
CA ALA A 199 -18.16 -23.83 23.29
C ALA A 199 -17.87 -22.57 22.46
N SER A 200 -18.66 -21.51 22.62
CA SER A 200 -18.42 -20.23 21.93
C SER A 200 -17.08 -19.60 22.33
N VAL A 201 -16.71 -19.64 23.61
CA VAL A 201 -15.41 -19.14 24.08
C VAL A 201 -14.26 -19.97 23.51
N ALA A 202 -14.41 -21.30 23.42
CA ALA A 202 -13.42 -22.19 22.82
C ALA A 202 -13.20 -21.87 21.32
N THR A 203 -14.28 -21.73 20.56
CA THR A 203 -14.21 -21.32 19.13
C THR A 203 -13.54 -19.97 18.97
N VAL A 204 -13.92 -18.96 19.76
CA VAL A 204 -13.28 -17.64 19.70
C VAL A 204 -11.80 -17.71 20.06
N ALA A 205 -11.41 -18.55 21.01
CA ALA A 205 -10.01 -18.75 21.36
C ALA A 205 -9.21 -19.37 20.21
N GLU A 206 -9.77 -20.37 19.52
CA GLU A 206 -9.14 -21.01 18.35
C GLU A 206 -9.03 -20.03 17.18
N ASP A 207 -10.12 -19.37 16.79
CA ASP A 207 -10.14 -18.35 15.74
C ASP A 207 -9.13 -17.23 16.03
N THR A 208 -9.02 -16.80 17.29
CA THR A 208 -8.08 -15.77 17.71
C THR A 208 -6.62 -16.24 17.57
N ALA A 209 -6.34 -17.51 17.89
CA ALA A 209 -5.00 -18.08 17.73
C ALA A 209 -4.60 -18.18 16.25
N ASP A 210 -5.53 -18.59 15.38
CA ASP A 210 -5.31 -18.71 13.94
C ASP A 210 -5.09 -17.33 13.28
N VAL A 211 -5.90 -16.34 13.66
CA VAL A 211 -5.72 -14.95 13.20
C VAL A 211 -4.36 -14.41 13.66
N ALA A 212 -3.97 -14.65 14.92
CA ALA A 212 -2.67 -14.22 15.43
C ALA A 212 -1.50 -14.85 14.63
N GLY A 213 -1.57 -16.15 14.32
CA GLY A 213 -0.57 -16.83 13.49
C GLY A 213 -0.50 -16.25 12.06
N THR A 214 -1.66 -15.97 11.45
CA THR A 214 -1.71 -15.35 10.12
C THR A 214 -1.12 -13.93 10.12
N VAL A 215 -1.30 -13.17 11.20
CA VAL A 215 -0.69 -11.83 11.36
C VAL A 215 0.83 -11.93 11.49
N ASP A 216 1.33 -12.92 12.21
CA ASP A 216 2.77 -13.19 12.37
C ASP A 216 3.43 -13.47 11.00
N ASP A 217 2.92 -14.43 10.24
CA ASP A 217 3.40 -14.79 8.90
C ASP A 217 3.41 -13.59 7.94
N ARG A 218 2.34 -12.78 7.98
CA ARG A 218 2.23 -11.56 7.17
C ARG A 218 3.23 -10.48 7.58
N THR A 219 3.52 -10.38 8.87
CA THR A 219 4.49 -9.43 9.42
C THR A 219 5.91 -9.81 8.97
N GLU A 220 6.26 -11.09 8.98
CA GLU A 220 7.54 -11.58 8.45
C GLU A 220 7.69 -11.28 6.94
N SER A 221 6.64 -11.54 6.16
CA SER A 221 6.61 -11.21 4.73
C SER A 221 6.77 -9.71 4.47
N LEU A 222 6.16 -8.86 5.30
CA LEU A 222 6.28 -7.41 5.18
C LEU A 222 7.68 -6.92 5.55
N ARG A 223 8.36 -7.55 6.52
CA ARG A 223 9.77 -7.25 6.83
C ARG A 223 10.69 -7.56 5.65
N ALA A 224 10.52 -8.71 5.01
CA ALA A 224 11.32 -9.05 3.83
C ALA A 224 11.15 -8.00 2.73
N THR A 225 9.91 -7.59 2.45
CA THR A 225 9.61 -6.53 1.47
C THR A 225 10.21 -5.19 1.88
N THR A 226 10.15 -4.84 3.17
CA THR A 226 10.74 -3.61 3.73
C THR A 226 12.26 -3.59 3.53
N GLY A 227 12.94 -4.73 3.73
CA GLY A 227 14.37 -4.87 3.44
C GLY A 227 14.72 -4.60 1.98
N THR A 228 13.95 -5.18 1.03
CA THR A 228 14.13 -4.90 -0.40
C THR A 228 13.92 -3.42 -0.75
N VAL A 229 12.93 -2.76 -0.13
CA VAL A 229 12.72 -1.32 -0.31
C VAL A 229 13.91 -0.52 0.22
N SER A 230 14.46 -0.90 1.38
CA SER A 230 15.64 -0.24 1.94
C SER A 230 16.84 -0.32 1.00
N GLU A 231 17.15 -1.52 0.48
CA GLU A 231 18.24 -1.74 -0.47
C GLU A 231 18.07 -0.89 -1.74
N ALA A 232 16.86 -0.87 -2.31
CA ALA A 232 16.56 -0.07 -3.50
C ALA A 232 16.73 1.44 -3.26
N VAL A 233 16.36 1.92 -2.06
CA VAL A 233 16.49 3.34 -1.69
C VAL A 233 17.95 3.73 -1.47
N GLU A 234 18.76 2.84 -0.89
CA GLU A 234 20.21 3.05 -0.77
C GLU A 234 20.87 3.15 -2.16
N GLU A 235 20.51 2.26 -3.09
CA GLU A 235 21.01 2.31 -4.47
C GLU A 235 20.61 3.61 -5.18
N ILE A 236 19.36 4.07 -5.00
CA ILE A 236 18.89 5.36 -5.53
C ILE A 236 19.70 6.52 -4.94
N ALA A 237 19.95 6.51 -3.63
CA ALA A 237 20.72 7.56 -2.97
C ALA A 237 22.19 7.57 -3.43
N GLU A 238 22.80 6.41 -3.65
CA GLU A 238 24.14 6.29 -4.22
C GLU A 238 24.17 6.76 -5.67
N GLY A 239 23.23 6.30 -6.50
CA GLY A 239 23.10 6.74 -7.90
C GLY A 239 22.94 8.25 -8.03
N ALA A 240 22.15 8.87 -7.16
CA ALA A 240 22.00 10.33 -7.12
C ALA A 240 23.29 11.08 -6.74
N ARG A 241 24.16 10.48 -5.90
CA ARG A 241 25.48 11.06 -5.57
C ARG A 241 26.44 10.94 -6.75
N THR A 242 26.54 9.75 -7.35
CA THR A 242 27.36 9.51 -8.55
C THR A 242 26.96 10.43 -9.69
N GLN A 243 25.66 10.59 -9.93
CA GLN A 243 25.15 11.51 -10.95
C GLN A 243 25.61 12.95 -10.69
N ARG A 244 25.65 13.38 -9.42
CA ARG A 244 26.10 14.72 -9.05
C ARG A 244 27.60 14.93 -9.34
N ASP A 245 28.41 13.90 -9.13
CA ASP A 245 29.85 13.93 -9.42
C ASP A 245 30.08 13.94 -10.95
N ASP A 246 29.32 13.14 -11.71
CA ASP A 246 29.37 13.12 -13.18
C ASP A 246 28.94 14.46 -13.79
N LEU A 247 27.91 15.09 -13.23
CA LEU A 247 27.45 16.42 -13.64
C LEU A 247 28.51 17.49 -13.39
N GLN A 248 29.26 17.40 -12.29
CA GLN A 248 30.36 18.32 -12.03
C GLN A 248 31.48 18.16 -13.07
N ALA A 249 31.83 16.93 -13.43
CA ALA A 249 32.79 16.68 -14.51
C ALA A 249 32.29 17.21 -15.86
N ALA A 250 30.98 17.11 -16.14
CA ALA A 250 30.38 17.67 -17.34
C ALA A 250 30.45 19.22 -17.37
N THR A 251 30.27 19.88 -16.22
CA THR A 251 30.50 21.33 -16.10
C THR A 251 31.94 21.70 -16.40
N ASP A 252 32.91 20.99 -15.82
CA ASP A 252 34.34 21.25 -16.06
C ASP A 252 34.70 21.09 -17.57
N GLU A 253 34.13 20.09 -18.24
CA GLU A 253 34.32 19.89 -19.68
C GLU A 253 33.68 21.02 -20.52
N ALA A 254 32.49 21.50 -20.11
CA ALA A 254 31.82 22.63 -20.76
C ALA A 254 32.63 23.93 -20.63
N GLU A 255 33.24 24.19 -19.47
CA GLU A 255 34.13 25.33 -19.25
C GLU A 255 35.38 25.25 -20.15
N ASN A 256 35.98 24.06 -20.30
CA ASN A 256 37.10 23.85 -21.21
C ASN A 256 36.70 24.10 -22.68
N LEU A 257 35.48 23.68 -23.06
CA LEU A 257 34.96 23.89 -24.41
C LEU A 257 34.70 25.38 -24.69
N ALA A 258 34.19 26.13 -23.70
CA ALA A 258 34.03 27.58 -23.79
C ALA A 258 35.38 28.28 -24.02
N SER A 259 36.39 27.93 -23.21
CA SER A 259 37.75 28.49 -23.37
C SER A 259 38.34 28.16 -24.73
N SER A 260 38.09 26.95 -25.25
CA SER A 260 38.56 26.55 -26.58
C SER A 260 37.86 27.34 -27.69
N ALA A 261 36.57 27.62 -27.54
CA ALA A 261 35.82 28.46 -28.48
C ALA A 261 36.35 29.90 -28.50
N GLU A 262 36.69 30.47 -27.34
CA GLU A 262 37.34 31.80 -27.26
C GLU A 262 38.70 31.82 -27.95
N GLU A 263 39.51 30.76 -27.79
CA GLU A 263 40.81 30.63 -28.47
C GLU A 263 40.66 30.52 -30.00
N VAL A 264 39.66 29.76 -30.46
CA VAL A 264 39.33 29.68 -31.89
C VAL A 264 38.89 31.05 -32.41
N ALA A 265 38.04 31.79 -31.70
CA ALA A 265 37.61 33.12 -32.10
C ALA A 265 38.77 34.10 -32.24
N SER A 266 39.75 34.05 -31.31
CA SER A 266 40.98 34.84 -31.42
C SER A 266 41.79 34.45 -32.67
N THR A 267 41.98 33.15 -32.90
CA THR A 267 42.74 32.65 -34.05
C THR A 267 42.09 33.03 -35.37
N VAL A 268 40.76 32.98 -35.45
CA VAL A 268 40.00 33.40 -36.63
C VAL A 268 40.21 34.88 -36.94
N THR A 269 40.27 35.72 -35.92
CA THR A 269 40.56 37.16 -36.07
C THR A 269 41.95 37.38 -36.66
N ASP A 270 42.97 36.69 -36.15
CA ASP A 270 44.35 36.80 -36.66
C ASP A 270 44.47 36.34 -38.13
N VAL A 271 43.75 35.27 -38.50
CA VAL A 271 43.75 34.75 -39.87
C VAL A 271 43.01 35.70 -40.82
N ALA A 272 41.90 36.30 -40.39
CA ALA A 272 41.18 37.30 -41.18
C ALA A 272 42.06 38.54 -41.45
N GLU A 273 42.75 39.06 -40.43
CA GLU A 273 43.69 40.19 -40.61
C GLU A 273 44.83 39.83 -41.58
N THR A 274 45.35 38.59 -41.49
CA THR A 274 46.39 38.11 -42.41
C THR A 274 45.89 37.99 -43.84
N ALA A 275 44.64 37.54 -44.04
CA ALA A 275 44.01 37.44 -45.36
C ALA A 275 43.77 38.83 -45.97
N GLU A 276 43.27 39.79 -45.18
CA GLU A 276 43.10 41.19 -45.61
C GLU A 276 44.45 41.81 -46.02
N HIS A 277 45.50 41.56 -45.23
CA HIS A 277 46.85 42.02 -45.57
C HIS A 277 47.38 41.38 -46.86
N ALA A 278 47.18 40.08 -47.05
CA ALA A 278 47.58 39.37 -48.27
C ALA A 278 46.85 39.89 -49.51
N ALA A 279 45.55 40.20 -49.40
CA ALA A 279 44.79 40.82 -50.47
C ALA A 279 45.33 42.21 -50.83
N ALA A 280 45.64 43.04 -49.83
CA ALA A 280 46.21 44.37 -50.04
C ALA A 280 47.60 44.32 -50.73
N VAL A 281 48.48 43.40 -50.29
CA VAL A 281 49.79 43.20 -50.92
C VAL A 281 49.66 42.63 -52.34
N GLY A 282 48.68 41.74 -52.56
CA GLY A 282 48.34 41.23 -53.89
C GLY A 282 47.93 42.34 -54.86
N GLU A 283 47.10 43.27 -54.40
CA GLU A 283 46.65 44.42 -55.18
C GLU A 283 47.79 45.40 -55.48
N GLU A 284 48.62 45.73 -54.48
CA GLU A 284 49.82 46.57 -54.69
C GLU A 284 50.79 45.92 -55.69
N GLY A 285 50.97 44.60 -55.62
CA GLY A 285 51.74 43.84 -56.60
C GLY A 285 51.14 43.88 -58.00
N ARG A 286 49.80 43.86 -58.11
CA ARG A 286 49.08 43.91 -59.38
C ARG A 286 49.27 45.25 -60.07
N GLU A 287 49.11 46.35 -59.32
CA GLU A 287 49.37 47.71 -59.81
C GLU A 287 50.82 47.88 -60.31
N ALA A 288 51.80 47.36 -59.56
CA ALA A 288 53.21 47.41 -59.96
C ALA A 288 53.50 46.59 -61.23
N ALA A 289 52.81 45.44 -61.41
CA ALA A 289 52.93 44.63 -62.62
C ALA A 289 52.27 45.30 -63.84
N GLU A 290 51.13 45.97 -63.66
CA GLU A 290 50.50 46.78 -64.71
C GLU A 290 51.37 47.96 -65.15
N GLU A 291 52.05 48.63 -64.21
CA GLU A 291 53.01 49.69 -64.53
C GLU A 291 54.21 49.13 -65.33
N ALA A 292 54.72 47.95 -64.94
CA ALA A 292 55.79 47.28 -65.67
C ALA A 292 55.37 46.84 -67.09
N LEU A 293 54.11 46.44 -67.27
CA LEU A 293 53.54 46.11 -68.59
C LEU A 293 53.51 47.34 -69.49
N ALA A 294 53.03 48.48 -68.98
CA ALA A 294 53.02 49.73 -69.72
C ALA A 294 54.43 50.21 -70.13
N GLU A 295 55.44 50.00 -69.27
CA GLU A 295 56.84 50.26 -69.62
C GLU A 295 57.37 49.30 -70.69
N MET A 296 56.96 48.02 -70.68
CA MET A 296 57.34 47.07 -71.74
C MET A 296 56.73 47.47 -73.09
N ASP A 297 55.47 47.92 -73.13
CA ASP A 297 54.82 48.44 -74.34
C ASP A 297 55.58 49.65 -74.90
N ALA A 298 56.01 50.57 -74.03
CA ALA A 298 56.81 51.74 -74.44
C ALA A 298 58.20 51.35 -74.99
N VAL A 299 58.82 50.30 -74.42
CA VAL A 299 60.09 49.75 -74.91
C VAL A 299 59.90 49.02 -76.24
N GLU A 300 58.78 48.33 -76.44
CA GLU A 300 58.40 47.72 -77.73
C GLU A 300 58.28 48.79 -78.82
N GLU A 301 57.53 49.87 -78.56
CA GLU A 301 57.38 51.01 -79.49
C GLU A 301 58.74 51.62 -79.85
N THR A 302 59.58 51.90 -78.85
CA THR A 302 60.92 52.48 -79.07
C THR A 302 61.83 51.53 -79.86
N THR A 303 61.70 50.22 -79.65
CA THR A 303 62.46 49.20 -80.37
C THR A 303 62.01 49.13 -81.83
N ALA A 304 60.70 49.16 -82.09
CA ALA A 304 60.15 49.19 -83.44
C ALA A 304 60.59 50.44 -84.22
N GLU A 305 60.58 51.62 -83.59
CA GLU A 305 61.13 52.86 -84.18
C GLU A 305 62.62 52.70 -84.51
N THR A 306 63.40 52.14 -83.58
CA THR A 306 64.84 51.92 -83.78
C THR A 306 65.11 50.93 -84.91
N THR A 307 64.32 49.86 -85.04
CA THR A 307 64.40 48.92 -86.16
C THR A 307 64.18 49.63 -87.49
N ALA A 308 63.13 50.46 -87.58
CA ALA A 308 62.83 51.22 -88.79
C ALA A 308 63.96 52.19 -89.19
N GLU A 309 64.60 52.86 -88.22
CA GLU A 309 65.76 53.73 -88.45
C GLU A 309 66.99 52.95 -88.95
N VAL A 310 67.22 51.74 -88.42
CA VAL A 310 68.31 50.87 -88.88
C VAL A 310 68.07 50.36 -90.31
N GLU A 311 66.83 49.99 -90.64
CA GLU A 311 66.44 49.60 -92.00
C GLU A 311 66.57 50.77 -92.99
N ALA A 312 66.15 51.97 -92.60
CA ALA A 312 66.30 53.18 -93.40
C ALA A 312 67.78 53.50 -93.65
N LEU A 313 68.64 53.38 -92.62
CA LEU A 313 70.09 53.52 -92.77
C LEU A 313 70.67 52.49 -93.73
N ALA A 314 70.23 51.22 -93.64
CA ALA A 314 70.69 50.18 -94.54
C ALA A 314 70.36 50.50 -96.00
N ALA A 315 69.14 50.99 -96.27
CA ALA A 315 68.71 51.41 -97.60
C ALA A 315 69.48 52.63 -98.13
N GLU A 316 69.69 53.66 -97.30
CA GLU A 316 70.48 54.85 -97.68
C GLU A 316 71.93 54.47 -98.02
N VAL A 317 72.53 53.56 -97.24
CA VAL A 317 73.89 53.08 -97.47
C VAL A 317 73.99 52.26 -98.76
N GLU A 318 72.95 51.51 -99.12
CA GLU A 318 72.86 50.82 -100.41
C GLU A 318 72.79 51.80 -101.59
N GLU A 319 71.99 52.87 -101.50
CA GLU A 319 71.93 53.93 -102.51
C GLU A 319 73.28 54.66 -102.68
N ILE A 320 73.98 54.94 -101.58
CA ILE A 320 75.35 55.50 -101.64
C ILE A 320 76.30 54.52 -102.35
N GLY A 321 76.12 53.21 -102.15
CA GLY A 321 76.86 52.16 -102.88
C GLY A 321 76.73 52.30 -104.39
N GLU A 322 75.49 52.43 -104.90
CA GLU A 322 75.22 52.61 -106.34
C GLU A 322 75.86 53.89 -106.91
N VAL A 323 75.88 54.97 -106.12
CA VAL A 323 76.54 56.21 -106.52
C VAL A 323 78.06 56.03 -106.60
N VAL A 324 78.66 55.31 -105.65
CA VAL A 324 80.11 55.03 -105.63
C VAL A 324 80.51 54.12 -106.77
N ASP A 325 79.69 53.12 -107.11
CA ASP A 325 79.87 52.28 -108.29
C ASP A 325 79.87 53.12 -109.57
N THR A 326 78.92 54.05 -109.70
CA THR A 326 78.85 54.98 -110.83
C THR A 326 80.10 55.88 -110.89
N ILE A 327 80.60 56.37 -109.76
CA ILE A 327 81.84 57.16 -109.70
C ILE A 327 83.04 56.32 -110.15
N SER A 328 83.13 55.06 -109.71
CA SER A 328 84.17 54.11 -110.11
C SER A 328 84.14 53.87 -111.63
N GLU A 329 82.95 53.65 -112.21
CA GLU A 329 82.78 53.51 -113.66
C GLU A 329 83.18 54.79 -114.43
N ILE A 330 82.80 55.98 -113.94
CA ILE A 330 83.19 57.27 -114.54
C ILE A 330 84.70 57.46 -114.46
N ALA A 331 85.32 57.12 -113.33
CA ALA A 331 86.77 57.20 -113.14
C ALA A 331 87.49 56.24 -114.10
N GLU A 332 86.98 55.02 -114.29
CA GLU A 332 87.52 54.05 -115.25
C GLU A 332 87.39 54.55 -116.70
N GLN A 333 86.21 55.06 -117.08
CA GLN A 333 86.02 55.66 -118.41
C GLN A 333 86.90 56.88 -118.62
N THR A 334 87.08 57.73 -117.60
CA THR A 334 87.93 58.92 -117.64
C THR A 334 89.39 58.52 -117.77
N ASN A 335 89.84 57.50 -117.05
CA ASN A 335 91.18 56.93 -117.19
C ASN A 335 91.41 56.39 -118.61
N LEU A 336 90.42 55.69 -119.19
CA LEU A 336 90.49 55.14 -120.55
C LEU A 336 90.48 56.26 -121.62
N LEU A 337 89.68 57.31 -121.42
CA LEU A 337 89.67 58.51 -122.27
C LEU A 337 90.99 59.28 -122.19
N ALA A 338 91.54 59.46 -120.98
CA ALA A 338 92.82 60.11 -120.74
C ALA A 338 93.98 59.30 -121.34
N LEU A 339 93.94 57.97 -121.24
CA LEU A 339 94.88 57.07 -121.89
C LEU A 339 94.81 57.21 -123.43
N ASN A 340 93.61 57.21 -124.01
CA ASN A 340 93.42 57.42 -125.44
C ASN A 340 93.91 58.82 -125.89
N ALA A 341 93.66 59.85 -125.09
CA ALA A 341 94.14 61.21 -125.36
C ALA A 341 95.67 61.33 -125.24
N SER A 342 96.29 60.66 -124.26
CA SER A 342 97.75 60.58 -124.10
C SER A 342 98.41 59.87 -125.28
N ILE A 343 97.79 58.78 -125.78
CA ILE A 343 98.21 58.07 -126.99
C ILE A 343 98.10 58.97 -128.25
N GLU A 344 96.99 59.68 -128.45
CA GLU A 344 96.78 60.54 -129.62
C GLU A 344 97.66 61.81 -129.58
N ALA A 345 97.95 62.33 -128.39
CA ALA A 345 98.90 63.41 -128.17
C ALA A 345 100.34 62.98 -128.49
N ALA A 346 100.73 61.75 -128.13
CA ALA A 346 102.02 61.16 -128.51
C ALA A 346 102.13 60.94 -130.04
N ARG A 347 100.99 60.73 -130.73
CA ARG A 347 100.91 60.51 -132.19
C ARG A 347 101.09 61.78 -133.01
N SER A 348 100.71 62.94 -132.46
CA SER A 348 100.76 64.26 -133.10
C SER A 348 102.12 64.97 -132.96
N GLY A 349 103.13 64.32 -132.36
CA GLY A 349 104.51 64.83 -132.29
C GLY A 349 104.63 66.17 -131.55
N ALA A 350 105.39 67.13 -132.11
CA ALA A 350 105.72 68.39 -131.42
C ALA A 350 104.51 69.31 -131.12
N GLU A 351 103.40 69.16 -131.83
CA GLU A 351 102.17 69.95 -131.62
C GLU A 351 101.27 69.37 -130.52
N GLY A 352 101.44 68.08 -130.15
CA GLY A 352 100.65 67.38 -129.12
C GLY A 352 101.24 67.39 -127.71
N ALA A 353 102.48 67.89 -127.52
CA ALA A 353 103.21 67.78 -126.25
C ALA A 353 102.51 68.43 -125.05
N GLY A 354 101.82 69.57 -125.24
CA GLY A 354 101.03 70.21 -124.18
C GLY A 354 99.76 69.43 -123.81
N PHE A 355 99.14 68.77 -124.79
CA PHE A 355 97.97 67.91 -124.57
C PHE A 355 98.35 66.60 -123.87
N ALA A 356 99.53 66.05 -124.14
CA ALA A 356 100.03 64.84 -123.47
C ALA A 356 100.18 65.04 -121.95
N VAL A 357 100.68 66.21 -121.52
CA VAL A 357 100.83 66.53 -120.09
C VAL A 357 99.46 66.61 -119.41
N VAL A 358 98.48 67.26 -120.04
CA VAL A 358 97.11 67.34 -119.50
C VAL A 358 96.45 65.97 -119.46
N ALA A 359 96.64 65.13 -120.49
CA ALA A 359 96.10 63.78 -120.52
C ALA A 359 96.70 62.88 -119.42
N GLU A 360 98.00 62.97 -119.15
CA GLU A 360 98.62 62.22 -118.04
C GLU A 360 98.14 62.72 -116.66
N GLU A 361 97.92 64.02 -116.50
CA GLU A 361 97.36 64.59 -115.27
C GLU A 361 95.90 64.13 -115.04
N VAL A 362 95.07 64.12 -116.09
CA VAL A 362 93.68 63.60 -116.01
C VAL A 362 93.68 62.10 -115.72
N LYS A 363 94.63 61.35 -116.28
CA LYS A 363 94.81 59.93 -116.02
C LYS A 363 95.15 59.67 -114.55
N ALA A 364 96.12 60.40 -114.00
CA ALA A 364 96.50 60.30 -112.59
C ALA A 364 95.32 60.64 -111.66
N LEU A 365 94.56 61.70 -111.98
CA LEU A 365 93.37 62.10 -111.21
C LEU A 365 92.26 61.03 -111.25
N ALA A 366 92.11 60.35 -112.39
CA ALA A 366 91.16 59.26 -112.56
C ALA A 366 91.57 58.01 -111.79
N GLU A 367 92.87 57.65 -111.78
CA GLU A 367 93.43 56.57 -110.95
C GLU A 367 93.25 56.88 -109.44
N GLU A 368 93.52 58.11 -109.00
CA GLU A 368 93.29 58.57 -107.61
C GLU A 368 91.81 58.56 -107.22
N THR A 369 90.92 58.91 -108.15
CA THR A 369 89.46 58.85 -107.93
C THR A 369 88.98 57.40 -107.82
N GLN A 370 89.55 56.47 -108.59
CA GLN A 370 89.28 55.03 -108.49
C GLN A 370 89.74 54.46 -107.15
N GLU A 371 90.95 54.80 -106.70
CA GLU A 371 91.46 54.39 -105.38
C GLU A 371 90.57 54.91 -104.26
N SER A 372 90.17 56.18 -104.33
CA SER A 372 89.25 56.79 -103.38
C SER A 372 87.86 56.14 -103.40
N ALA A 373 87.33 55.80 -104.57
CA ALA A 373 86.05 55.12 -104.71
C ALA A 373 86.09 53.72 -104.06
N SER A 374 87.17 52.95 -104.28
CA SER A 374 87.36 51.65 -103.62
C SER A 374 87.51 51.76 -102.10
N GLU A 375 88.16 52.80 -101.58
CA GLU A 375 88.19 53.05 -100.13
C GLU A 375 86.81 53.38 -99.56
N ILE A 376 85.98 54.13 -100.29
CA ILE A 376 84.61 54.44 -99.88
C ILE A 376 83.74 53.18 -99.94
N GLU A 377 83.86 52.38 -101.00
CA GLU A 377 83.16 51.10 -101.15
C GLU A 377 83.43 50.15 -99.97
N ALA A 378 84.71 50.02 -99.56
CA ALA A 378 85.07 49.24 -98.38
C ALA A 378 84.43 49.77 -97.08
N ARG A 379 84.27 51.10 -96.95
CA ARG A 379 83.57 51.71 -95.80
C ARG A 379 82.07 51.47 -95.86
N ILE A 380 81.45 51.55 -97.04
CA ILE A 380 80.03 51.24 -97.25
C ILE A 380 79.75 49.80 -96.83
N HIS A 381 80.53 48.85 -97.30
CA HIS A 381 80.39 47.44 -96.91
C HIS A 381 80.51 47.24 -95.39
N SER A 382 81.43 47.95 -94.73
CA SER A 382 81.56 47.91 -93.26
C SER A 382 80.35 48.51 -92.54
N VAL A 383 79.73 49.56 -93.08
CA VAL A 383 78.52 50.15 -92.50
C VAL A 383 77.31 49.24 -92.73
N GLN A 384 77.18 48.62 -93.91
CA GLN A 384 76.13 47.64 -94.21
C GLN A 384 76.18 46.45 -93.25
N GLU A 385 77.36 45.84 -93.05
CA GLU A 385 77.52 44.71 -92.11
C GLU A 385 77.14 45.11 -90.66
N ARG A 386 77.45 46.34 -90.26
CA ARG A 386 77.05 46.87 -88.94
C ARG A 386 75.55 47.14 -88.85
N ALA A 387 74.91 47.62 -89.91
CA ALA A 387 73.46 47.82 -89.96
C ALA A 387 72.73 46.47 -89.88
N GLU A 388 73.17 45.46 -90.63
CA GLU A 388 72.63 44.10 -90.58
C GLU A 388 72.81 43.47 -89.19
N THR A 389 73.99 43.64 -88.57
CA THR A 389 74.21 43.21 -87.18
C THR A 389 73.28 43.93 -86.19
N GLY A 390 73.02 45.22 -86.43
CA GLY A 390 72.06 46.03 -85.65
C GLY A 390 70.63 45.52 -85.78
N ALA A 391 70.17 45.26 -86.99
CA ALA A 391 68.84 44.72 -87.27
C ALA A 391 68.63 43.36 -86.57
N ASN A 392 69.58 42.43 -86.71
CA ASN A 392 69.56 41.14 -86.02
C ASN A 392 69.60 41.28 -84.47
N ALA A 393 70.16 42.38 -83.94
CA ALA A 393 70.11 42.66 -82.51
C ALA A 393 68.75 43.21 -82.06
N MET A 394 68.08 43.98 -82.91
CA MET A 394 66.73 44.48 -82.63
C MET A 394 65.69 43.38 -82.70
N GLU A 395 65.75 42.48 -83.69
CA GLU A 395 64.84 41.33 -83.79
C GLU A 395 64.91 40.45 -82.51
N ARG A 396 66.13 40.14 -82.04
CA ARG A 396 66.31 39.42 -80.76
C ARG A 396 65.86 40.22 -79.53
N THR A 397 65.80 41.55 -79.63
CA THR A 397 65.33 42.40 -78.54
C THR A 397 63.81 42.38 -78.50
N GLU A 398 63.15 42.47 -79.66
CA GLU A 398 61.70 42.32 -79.82
C GLU A 398 61.21 40.97 -79.28
N GLU A 399 61.86 39.85 -79.64
CA GLU A 399 61.54 38.52 -79.08
C GLU A 399 61.61 38.49 -77.55
N ARG A 400 62.60 39.19 -76.96
CA ARG A 400 62.78 39.24 -75.51
C ARG A 400 61.76 40.13 -74.81
N ILE A 401 61.32 41.22 -75.47
CA ILE A 401 60.26 42.09 -74.95
C ILE A 401 58.94 41.33 -74.95
N SER A 402 58.60 40.66 -76.05
CA SER A 402 57.39 39.83 -76.15
C SER A 402 57.33 38.75 -75.07
N ALA A 403 58.44 38.03 -74.83
CA ALA A 403 58.52 37.08 -73.72
C ALA A 403 58.43 37.74 -72.32
N GLY A 404 58.91 38.98 -72.20
CA GLY A 404 58.78 39.80 -70.99
C GLY A 404 57.32 40.16 -70.69
N VAL A 405 56.59 40.62 -71.71
CA VAL A 405 55.14 40.91 -71.65
C VAL A 405 54.37 39.69 -71.17
N GLU A 406 54.55 38.52 -71.80
CA GLU A 406 53.85 37.27 -71.41
C GLU A 406 54.13 36.89 -69.93
N THR A 407 55.35 37.14 -69.46
CA THR A 407 55.74 36.87 -68.06
C THR A 407 55.04 37.83 -67.08
N VAL A 408 54.91 39.11 -67.43
CA VAL A 408 54.21 40.11 -66.61
C VAL A 408 52.71 39.83 -66.58
N GLU A 409 52.09 39.52 -67.72
CA GLU A 409 50.68 39.12 -67.79
C GLU A 409 50.38 37.89 -66.91
N THR A 410 51.25 36.88 -66.96
CA THR A 410 51.13 35.70 -66.08
C THR A 410 51.25 36.07 -64.60
N SER A 411 52.05 37.08 -64.27
CA SER A 411 52.20 37.56 -62.89
C SER A 411 50.95 38.30 -62.42
N ILE A 412 50.30 39.08 -63.30
CA ILE A 412 49.01 39.74 -63.02
C ILE A 412 47.93 38.69 -62.71
N ASP A 413 47.77 37.66 -63.54
CA ASP A 413 46.81 36.56 -63.29
C ASP A 413 47.06 35.87 -61.94
N ALA A 414 48.34 35.62 -61.61
CA ALA A 414 48.70 35.01 -60.33
C ALA A 414 48.33 35.88 -59.12
N LEU A 415 48.45 37.21 -59.24
CA LEU A 415 48.11 38.17 -58.19
C LEU A 415 46.59 38.34 -58.04
N GLU A 416 45.83 38.36 -59.14
CA GLU A 416 44.36 38.34 -59.10
C GLU A 416 43.85 37.10 -58.38
N ARG A 417 44.39 35.92 -58.72
CA ARG A 417 44.03 34.67 -58.06
C ARG A 417 44.40 34.64 -56.57
N LEU A 418 45.46 35.35 -56.16
CA LEU A 418 45.83 35.51 -54.75
C LEU A 418 44.82 36.38 -54.00
N ALA A 419 44.37 37.47 -54.62
CA ALA A 419 43.35 38.35 -54.05
C ALA A 419 42.02 37.58 -53.87
N GLU A 420 41.55 36.86 -54.88
CA GLU A 420 40.35 36.01 -54.79
C GLU A 420 40.48 34.94 -53.71
N ALA A 421 41.64 34.28 -53.59
CA ALA A 421 41.88 33.28 -52.56
C ALA A 421 41.85 33.88 -51.13
N SER A 422 42.32 35.11 -50.99
CA SER A 422 42.32 35.85 -49.71
C SER A 422 40.89 36.25 -49.31
N GLU A 423 40.09 36.77 -50.25
CA GLU A 423 38.69 37.13 -50.02
C GLU A 423 37.82 35.90 -49.65
N ARG A 424 38.08 34.76 -50.30
CA ARG A 424 37.46 33.48 -49.92
C ARG A 424 37.85 33.03 -48.51
N THR A 425 39.09 33.27 -48.11
CA THR A 425 39.58 32.94 -46.76
C THR A 425 38.87 33.80 -45.72
N ASP A 426 38.75 35.11 -45.97
CA ASP A 426 38.00 36.04 -45.11
C ASP A 426 36.52 35.63 -44.96
N THR A 427 35.86 35.28 -46.06
CA THR A 427 34.48 34.75 -46.03
C THR A 427 34.39 33.50 -45.15
N SER A 428 35.35 32.58 -45.29
CA SER A 428 35.39 31.35 -44.47
C SER A 428 35.63 31.67 -42.99
N MET A 429 36.46 32.65 -42.66
CA MET A 429 36.68 33.11 -41.28
C MET A 429 35.39 33.69 -40.67
N THR A 430 34.60 34.42 -41.45
CA THR A 430 33.28 34.90 -41.01
C THR A 430 32.32 33.74 -40.68
N GLU A 431 32.32 32.67 -41.49
CA GLU A 431 31.52 31.48 -41.21
C GLU A 431 31.98 30.74 -39.95
N ILE A 432 33.30 30.59 -39.76
CA ILE A 432 33.86 29.97 -38.55
C ILE A 432 33.51 30.81 -37.31
N THR A 433 33.54 32.14 -37.40
CA THR A 433 33.13 33.03 -36.30
C THR A 433 31.68 32.74 -35.87
N ARG A 434 30.74 32.68 -36.83
CA ARG A 434 29.33 32.35 -36.53
C ARG A 434 29.16 30.96 -35.92
N ALA A 435 29.91 29.98 -36.42
CA ALA A 435 29.89 28.62 -35.89
C ALA A 435 30.41 28.58 -34.45
N THR A 436 31.46 29.36 -34.15
CA THR A 436 32.06 29.49 -32.82
C THR A 436 31.11 30.17 -31.83
N GLU A 437 30.41 31.23 -32.26
CA GLU A 437 29.36 31.88 -31.46
C GLU A 437 28.21 30.90 -31.14
N THR A 438 27.74 30.16 -32.15
CA THR A 438 26.69 29.14 -31.94
C THR A 438 27.15 28.03 -30.99
N GLN A 439 28.44 27.68 -31.04
CA GLN A 439 29.03 26.70 -30.13
C GLN A 439 29.07 27.23 -28.69
N ALA A 440 29.41 28.51 -28.49
CA ALA A 440 29.35 29.15 -27.17
C ALA A 440 27.92 29.16 -26.60
N ASP A 441 26.92 29.53 -27.41
CA ASP A 441 25.50 29.48 -27.00
C ASP A 441 25.06 28.06 -26.62
N SER A 442 25.56 27.05 -27.35
CA SER A 442 25.28 25.64 -27.07
C SER A 442 25.90 25.17 -25.76
N VAL A 443 27.12 25.63 -25.44
CA VAL A 443 27.77 25.37 -24.16
C VAL A 443 26.94 25.95 -23.01
N ASP A 444 26.49 27.19 -23.12
CA ASP A 444 25.65 27.83 -22.11
C ASP A 444 24.34 27.04 -21.87
N ALA A 445 23.72 26.56 -22.94
CA ALA A 445 22.53 25.70 -22.83
C ALA A 445 22.82 24.36 -22.12
N VAL A 446 23.97 23.74 -22.41
CA VAL A 446 24.41 22.51 -21.75
C VAL A 446 24.65 22.75 -20.26
N VAL A 447 25.32 23.85 -19.89
CA VAL A 447 25.55 24.22 -18.49
C VAL A 447 24.22 24.41 -17.76
N GLY A 448 23.25 25.11 -18.37
CA GLY A 448 21.91 25.26 -17.79
C GLY A 448 21.20 23.92 -17.57
N HIS A 449 21.29 22.99 -18.52
CA HIS A 449 20.75 21.64 -18.35
C HIS A 449 21.46 20.85 -17.25
N VAL A 450 22.77 20.99 -17.10
CA VAL A 450 23.53 20.35 -16.02
C VAL A 450 23.07 20.86 -14.65
N GLU A 451 22.83 22.16 -14.50
CA GLU A 451 22.29 22.76 -13.28
C GLU A 451 20.90 22.21 -12.93
N ASP A 452 20.01 22.08 -13.93
CA ASP A 452 18.68 21.51 -13.75
C ASP A 452 18.74 20.06 -13.26
N VAL A 453 19.57 19.22 -13.90
CA VAL A 453 19.73 17.82 -13.48
C VAL A 453 20.37 17.72 -12.10
N SER A 454 21.33 18.60 -11.77
CA SER A 454 21.96 18.65 -10.44
C SER A 454 20.94 18.95 -9.34
N ALA A 455 19.99 19.86 -9.60
CA ALA A 455 18.88 20.12 -8.68
C ALA A 455 17.96 18.91 -8.50
N ILE A 456 17.67 18.18 -9.58
CA ILE A 456 16.87 16.95 -9.54
C ILE A 456 17.61 15.84 -8.77
N SER A 457 18.91 15.66 -8.97
CA SER A 457 19.72 14.68 -8.23
C SER A 457 19.74 15.00 -6.73
N ALA A 458 19.88 16.29 -6.36
CA ALA A 458 19.80 16.72 -4.97
C ALA A 458 18.41 16.43 -4.35
N GLN A 459 17.34 16.69 -5.10
CA GLN A 459 15.98 16.36 -4.67
C GLN A 459 15.78 14.85 -4.52
N THR A 460 16.32 14.05 -5.44
CA THR A 460 16.24 12.58 -5.41
C THR A 460 16.96 12.01 -4.20
N ALA A 461 18.15 12.52 -3.89
CA ALA A 461 18.87 12.14 -2.68
C ALA A 461 18.10 12.52 -1.40
N GLY A 462 17.44 13.68 -1.39
CA GLY A 462 16.55 14.08 -0.30
C GLY A 462 15.34 13.16 -0.12
N ALA A 463 14.65 12.87 -1.22
CA ALA A 463 13.49 11.97 -1.23
C ALA A 463 13.87 10.54 -0.81
N ALA A 464 15.03 10.04 -1.23
CA ALA A 464 15.56 8.77 -0.76
C ALA A 464 15.75 8.77 0.76
N GLY A 465 16.32 9.86 1.32
CA GLY A 465 16.44 10.03 2.78
C GLY A 465 15.10 10.02 3.51
N ASP A 466 14.07 10.66 2.97
CA ASP A 466 12.71 10.64 3.54
C ASP A 466 12.12 9.23 3.54
N VAL A 467 12.32 8.46 2.47
CA VAL A 467 11.86 7.06 2.38
C VAL A 467 12.61 6.17 3.36
N THR A 468 13.92 6.33 3.53
CA THR A 468 14.68 5.62 4.58
C THR A 468 14.07 5.88 5.97
N GLY A 469 13.71 7.13 6.28
CA GLY A 469 13.03 7.46 7.53
C GLY A 469 11.67 6.79 7.69
N ALA A 470 10.92 6.62 6.60
CA ALA A 470 9.66 5.89 6.60
C ALA A 470 9.84 4.37 6.78
N VAL A 471 10.88 3.80 6.16
CA VAL A 471 11.29 2.39 6.33
C VAL A 471 11.62 2.11 7.80
N ASP A 472 12.42 2.95 8.43
CA ASP A 472 12.76 2.85 9.86
C ASP A 472 11.51 2.85 10.76
N GLU A 473 10.53 3.71 10.46
CA GLU A 473 9.28 3.76 11.22
C GLU A 473 8.38 2.54 10.97
N GLN A 474 8.39 2.03 9.73
CA GLN A 474 7.69 0.81 9.37
C GLN A 474 8.26 -0.41 10.10
N GLU A 475 9.59 -0.53 10.23
CA GLU A 475 10.21 -1.58 11.03
C GLU A 475 9.80 -1.53 12.50
N ARG A 476 9.77 -0.34 13.12
CA ARG A 476 9.28 -0.16 14.50
C ARG A 476 7.83 -0.59 14.64
N THR A 477 6.99 -0.22 13.68
CA THR A 477 5.58 -0.59 13.65
C THR A 477 5.41 -2.11 13.52
N LEU A 478 6.20 -2.77 12.66
CA LEU A 478 6.18 -4.22 12.49
C LEU A 478 6.58 -4.95 13.77
N GLY A 479 7.61 -4.47 14.49
CA GLY A 479 7.97 -5.00 15.80
C GLY A 479 6.85 -4.88 16.85
N ALA A 480 6.10 -3.77 16.83
CA ALA A 480 4.95 -3.58 17.72
C ALA A 480 3.77 -4.52 17.36
N VAL A 481 3.52 -4.74 16.07
CA VAL A 481 2.47 -5.66 15.58
C VAL A 481 2.79 -7.11 15.96
N GLU A 482 4.03 -7.56 15.75
CA GLU A 482 4.50 -8.89 16.17
C GLU A 482 4.28 -9.10 17.68
N THR A 483 4.75 -8.16 18.50
CA THR A 483 4.55 -8.23 19.97
C THR A 483 3.07 -8.33 20.35
N ALA A 484 2.19 -7.61 19.63
CA ALA A 484 0.76 -7.67 19.85
C ALA A 484 0.14 -9.01 19.41
N ALA A 485 0.59 -9.56 18.28
CA ALA A 485 0.15 -10.86 17.76
C ALA A 485 0.58 -12.00 18.69
N GLU A 486 1.83 -11.99 19.17
CA GLU A 486 2.34 -12.92 20.19
C GLU A 486 1.48 -12.85 21.46
N SER A 487 1.22 -11.64 21.97
CA SER A 487 0.38 -11.46 23.17
C SER A 487 -1.05 -11.96 22.96
N LEU A 488 -1.63 -11.76 21.77
CA LEU A 488 -2.96 -12.24 21.42
C LEU A 488 -2.98 -13.77 21.34
N SER A 489 -1.96 -14.37 20.72
CA SER A 489 -1.78 -15.83 20.64
C SER A 489 -1.66 -16.44 22.04
N ASP A 490 -0.89 -15.84 22.94
CA ASP A 490 -0.74 -16.31 24.32
C ASP A 490 -2.03 -16.19 25.14
N ARG A 491 -2.80 -15.11 24.93
CA ARG A 491 -4.14 -14.95 25.55
C ARG A 491 -5.12 -15.98 25.01
N ALA A 492 -5.12 -16.24 23.71
CA ALA A 492 -5.94 -17.25 23.07
C ALA A 492 -5.61 -18.66 23.59
N ARG A 493 -4.32 -19.00 23.70
CA ARG A 493 -3.87 -20.24 24.34
C ARG A 493 -4.33 -20.34 25.78
N SER A 494 -4.16 -19.27 26.57
CA SER A 494 -4.61 -19.24 27.97
C SER A 494 -6.12 -19.43 28.11
N LEU A 495 -6.91 -18.83 27.19
CA LEU A 495 -8.36 -18.96 27.16
C LEU A 495 -8.78 -20.39 26.79
N ARG A 496 -8.14 -20.96 25.75
CA ARG A 496 -8.32 -22.36 25.33
C ARG A 496 -7.99 -23.32 26.48
N ASP A 497 -6.88 -23.10 27.18
CA ASP A 497 -6.49 -23.95 28.31
C ASP A 497 -7.47 -23.82 29.49
N ALA A 498 -8.05 -22.62 29.71
CA ALA A 498 -9.06 -22.39 30.73
C ALA A 498 -10.41 -23.07 30.41
N VAL A 499 -10.80 -23.14 29.13
CA VAL A 499 -12.02 -23.85 28.70
C VAL A 499 -11.80 -25.34 28.44
N GLY A 500 -10.56 -25.77 28.18
CA GLY A 500 -10.21 -27.17 27.94
C GLY A 500 -10.37 -28.09 29.16
N GLY A 501 -10.57 -27.52 30.34
CA GLY A 501 -10.96 -28.25 31.55
C GLY A 501 -12.45 -28.61 31.62
N PHE A 502 -13.27 -28.08 30.72
CA PHE A 502 -14.69 -28.38 30.63
C PHE A 502 -14.95 -29.44 29.56
N GLU A 503 -15.78 -30.43 29.89
CA GLU A 503 -16.29 -31.41 28.93
C GLU A 503 -17.60 -30.87 28.35
N PHE A 504 -17.63 -30.67 27.05
CA PHE A 504 -18.81 -30.21 26.32
C PHE A 504 -18.89 -30.96 24.99
N THR A 505 -20.10 -31.07 24.47
CA THR A 505 -20.36 -31.60 23.16
C THR A 505 -20.19 -30.46 22.18
N ALA A 506 -19.13 -30.51 21.37
CA ALA A 506 -19.07 -29.66 20.19
C ALA A 506 -20.23 -30.08 19.29
N ASP A 507 -21.32 -29.31 19.29
CA ASP A 507 -22.38 -29.51 18.33
C ASP A 507 -21.78 -29.29 16.93
N ASP A 508 -21.78 -30.33 16.11
CA ASP A 508 -21.35 -30.35 14.70
C ASP A 508 -22.17 -29.35 13.84
N ALA A 509 -23.11 -28.61 14.45
CA ALA A 509 -23.91 -27.55 13.86
C ALA A 509 -23.14 -26.28 13.45
N LEU A 510 -21.84 -26.18 13.77
CA LEU A 510 -20.94 -25.15 13.20
C LEU A 510 -19.84 -25.75 12.29
N GLY A 511 -20.03 -26.97 11.79
CA GLY A 511 -19.27 -27.58 10.70
C GLY A 511 -19.58 -26.92 9.35
N GLY A 512 -19.23 -25.64 9.23
CA GLY A 512 -19.34 -24.84 8.00
C GLY A 512 -18.11 -23.96 7.81
N GLY A 513 -16.94 -24.44 8.21
CA GLY A 513 -15.69 -23.83 7.78
C GLY A 513 -15.57 -23.95 6.25
N PRO A 514 -15.25 -22.87 5.52
CA PRO A 514 -14.97 -22.99 4.09
C PRO A 514 -13.77 -23.93 3.91
N GLU A 515 -13.86 -24.85 2.94
CA GLU A 515 -12.72 -25.61 2.46
C GLU A 515 -11.51 -24.68 2.29
N PRO A 516 -10.28 -25.14 2.59
CA PRO A 516 -9.10 -24.37 2.25
C PRO A 516 -9.15 -24.17 0.74
N ALA A 517 -9.35 -22.91 0.32
CA ALA A 517 -9.24 -22.52 -1.06
C ALA A 517 -7.87 -22.99 -1.52
N THR A 518 -7.88 -24.06 -2.32
CA THR A 518 -6.69 -24.58 -2.96
C THR A 518 -6.06 -23.40 -3.69
N ALA A 519 -4.81 -23.14 -3.32
CA ALA A 519 -3.96 -22.14 -3.91
C ALA A 519 -4.21 -22.12 -5.43
N THR A 520 -4.77 -21.02 -5.91
CA THR A 520 -4.72 -20.72 -7.32
C THR A 520 -3.24 -20.52 -7.61
N ALA A 521 -2.63 -21.54 -8.17
CA ALA A 521 -1.27 -21.50 -8.67
C ALA A 521 -1.13 -20.22 -9.50
N VAL A 522 -0.26 -19.34 -9.05
CA VAL A 522 0.28 -18.27 -9.86
C VAL A 522 0.75 -18.93 -11.15
N SER A 523 0.11 -18.52 -12.24
CA SER A 523 0.46 -18.84 -13.61
C SER A 523 1.96 -18.62 -13.79
N ASP A 524 2.71 -19.73 -13.81
CA ASP A 524 4.07 -19.79 -14.31
C ASP A 524 4.01 -19.43 -15.80
N GLY A 525 4.24 -18.15 -16.09
CA GLY A 525 4.49 -17.63 -17.42
C GLY A 525 5.89 -18.02 -17.90
N GLY A 526 6.20 -19.31 -17.86
CA GLY A 526 7.39 -19.91 -18.45
C GLY A 526 7.15 -20.09 -19.94
N THR A 527 7.47 -19.08 -20.75
CA THR A 527 7.62 -19.22 -22.19
C THR A 527 8.75 -20.20 -22.49
N ALA A 528 8.38 -21.43 -22.85
CA ALA A 528 9.24 -22.37 -23.53
C ALA A 528 9.53 -21.87 -24.96
N GLY A 529 10.59 -21.08 -25.11
CA GLY A 529 11.24 -20.79 -26.39
C GLY A 529 12.45 -21.70 -26.57
N GLY A 530 12.23 -22.97 -26.88
CA GLY A 530 13.26 -23.88 -27.35
C GLY A 530 13.34 -23.83 -28.88
N GLY A 531 14.33 -23.11 -29.42
CA GLY A 531 14.64 -23.03 -30.83
C GLY A 531 16.13 -22.77 -31.04
N ASP A 532 16.87 -23.88 -31.16
CA ASP A 532 18.13 -24.13 -31.89
C ASP A 532 19.12 -22.97 -32.20
N PRO A 533 20.42 -23.08 -31.84
CA PRO A 533 21.47 -22.20 -32.32
C PRO A 533 22.13 -22.78 -33.57
N GLY A 534 21.90 -22.17 -34.72
CA GLY A 534 22.50 -22.55 -36.00
C GLY A 534 22.90 -21.34 -36.83
N THR A 535 24.21 -21.13 -36.90
CA THR A 535 24.96 -20.18 -37.73
C THR A 535 24.56 -20.16 -39.21
N ASP A 536 24.66 -18.98 -39.83
CA ASP A 536 25.44 -18.66 -41.04
C ASP A 536 24.68 -17.85 -42.13
N GLY A 537 25.33 -16.78 -42.59
CA GLY A 537 25.41 -16.42 -44.01
C GLY A 537 24.33 -15.57 -44.68
N GLY A 538 24.75 -14.38 -45.14
CA GLY A 538 24.19 -13.64 -46.29
C GLY A 538 23.03 -12.71 -45.91
N GLY A 539 23.00 -11.43 -46.27
CA GLY A 539 23.45 -10.83 -47.52
C GLY A 539 22.22 -10.26 -48.23
N ASP A 540 22.33 -8.99 -48.62
CA ASP A 540 21.46 -8.20 -49.51
C ASP A 540 20.22 -7.45 -48.99
N ASP A 541 20.30 -6.14 -49.24
CA ASP A 541 19.30 -5.25 -49.82
C ASP A 541 18.02 -4.90 -49.06
N SER A 542 18.02 -3.68 -48.52
CA SER A 542 17.13 -2.65 -49.07
C SER A 542 17.55 -1.25 -48.62
N ALA A 543 17.96 -0.47 -49.63
CA ALA A 543 18.13 0.97 -49.56
C ALA A 543 16.82 1.67 -49.12
N PHE A 544 16.93 2.60 -48.18
CA PHE A 544 15.97 3.69 -48.04
C PHE A 544 16.73 5.01 -48.05
N ASP A 545 16.75 5.58 -49.24
CA ASP A 545 17.15 6.94 -49.59
C ASP A 545 15.96 7.88 -49.34
N PHE A 546 16.20 8.98 -48.65
CA PHE A 546 15.39 10.20 -48.80
C PHE A 546 16.31 11.41 -48.64
N SER A 547 16.93 11.79 -49.75
CA SER A 547 17.50 13.12 -49.96
C SER A 547 16.53 14.04 -50.71
N SER A 548 16.30 15.20 -50.11
CA SER A 548 16.10 16.53 -50.74
C SER A 548 14.85 16.81 -51.59
N GLY A 549 14.26 18.00 -51.34
CA GLY A 549 13.31 18.62 -52.26
C GLY A 549 12.47 19.75 -51.67
N ALA A 550 13.11 20.85 -51.25
CA ALA A 550 12.53 22.19 -51.44
C ALA A 550 12.86 22.63 -52.89
N PRO A 551 12.03 23.43 -53.57
CA PRO A 551 11.96 24.86 -53.28
C PRO A 551 10.59 25.54 -53.52
N ASP A 552 10.54 26.81 -53.12
CA ASP A 552 10.10 27.97 -53.93
C ASP A 552 8.96 28.84 -53.35
N ASP A 553 9.39 30.03 -52.93
CA ASP A 553 8.88 31.39 -53.12
C ASP A 553 7.37 31.71 -53.24
N GLY A 554 7.00 32.84 -52.62
CA GLY A 554 6.01 33.73 -53.24
C GLY A 554 5.12 34.60 -52.33
N ALA A 555 5.71 35.60 -51.68
CA ALA A 555 5.25 37.00 -51.55
C ALA A 555 3.78 37.39 -51.21
N ALA A 556 3.66 38.21 -50.16
CA ALA A 556 2.93 39.51 -50.04
C ALA A 556 2.54 39.70 -48.55
N GLY A 557 2.77 40.81 -47.85
CA GLY A 557 2.88 42.22 -48.20
C GLY A 557 2.03 43.01 -47.18
N GLU A 558 2.40 44.27 -46.89
CA GLU A 558 1.79 45.24 -45.96
C GLU A 558 2.19 45.07 -44.48
N GLY A 559 2.70 46.06 -43.74
CA GLY A 559 2.81 47.50 -43.92
C GLY A 559 2.66 48.15 -42.54
N GLY A 560 3.62 48.96 -42.08
CA GLY A 560 3.54 49.59 -40.75
C GLY A 560 4.77 50.38 -40.32
N ASP A 561 4.86 51.60 -40.84
CA ASP A 561 5.75 52.72 -40.51
C ASP A 561 5.50 53.27 -39.06
N PRO A 562 6.21 54.30 -38.54
CA PRO A 562 7.46 54.22 -37.78
C PRO A 562 7.34 54.89 -36.39
N ARG A 563 8.41 54.81 -35.58
CA ARG A 563 8.78 55.84 -34.58
C ARG A 563 10.29 55.97 -34.47
#